data_AF-B0X1X1-F1
#
_entry.id   AF-B0X1X1-F1
#
_cell.length_a   1.000
_cell.length_b   1.000
_cell.length_c   1.000
_cell.angle_alpha   90.00
_cell.angle_beta   90.00
_cell.angle_gamma   90.00
#
_symmetry.space_group_name_H-M   'P 1'
#
loop_
_entity.id
_entity.type
_entity.pdbx_description
1 polymer ?
#
loop_
_entity_poly.entity_id
_entity_poly.type
_entity_poly.pdbx_seq_one_letter_code
_entity_poly.pdbx_strand_id
1 'polypeptide(L)'
;MIMSQPAYATVGQQFAAELPHEITVIMLVLPILGSFLLVTSVASSQDEPDTLQWERRLTQLELKLQNVSEVQNSILTQQNSLLESLASQFNQMLTLQTKHQQRIIKSCDEATTSGRYRLELPDSSIKPVVCDMKELDGGWLVIQRRFSGAVSFNRSWAEYRDGFGPVGKSDEFWLGLETVTS
;
A
#
# COMPACT_ATOMS: atom_id res chain seq x y z
N MET A 1 -13.87 114.24 -34.46
CA MET A 1 -15.33 113.96 -34.44
C MET A 1 -15.53 112.74 -35.32
N ILE A 2 -15.53 111.54 -34.71
CA ILE A 2 -16.72 110.70 -34.45
C ILE A 2 -17.09 109.81 -35.65
N MET A 3 -16.95 108.48 -35.42
CA MET A 3 -17.73 107.35 -35.97
C MET A 3 -17.57 107.05 -37.48
N SER A 4 -17.70 105.84 -38.03
CA SER A 4 -18.43 104.61 -37.65
C SER A 4 -18.02 103.46 -38.62
N GLN A 5 -18.16 102.22 -38.16
CA GLN A 5 -18.27 100.95 -38.93
C GLN A 5 -19.46 100.94 -39.94
N PRO A 6 -19.87 99.84 -40.64
CA PRO A 6 -19.21 98.62 -41.19
C PRO A 6 -19.70 98.23 -42.65
N ALA A 7 -19.31 97.02 -43.08
CA ALA A 7 -20.12 96.00 -43.81
C ALA A 7 -20.03 95.82 -45.36
N TYR A 8 -19.40 94.70 -45.73
CA TYR A 8 -19.84 93.54 -46.55
C TYR A 8 -20.51 93.64 -47.95
N ALA A 9 -20.11 92.64 -48.76
CA ALA A 9 -20.65 92.07 -50.01
C ALA A 9 -20.16 92.76 -51.32
N THR A 10 -19.81 92.09 -52.44
CA THR A 10 -20.41 90.92 -53.12
C THR A 10 -19.45 90.36 -54.21
N VAL A 11 -19.22 89.03 -54.18
CA VAL A 11 -19.26 88.00 -55.26
C VAL A 11 -18.60 88.22 -56.64
N GLY A 12 -17.81 87.20 -57.09
CA GLY A 12 -18.00 86.62 -58.43
C GLY A 12 -16.77 86.13 -59.23
N GLN A 13 -16.51 84.80 -59.20
CA GLN A 13 -16.10 83.90 -60.32
C GLN A 13 -14.70 84.07 -60.97
N GLN A 14 -13.95 83.10 -61.49
CA GLN A 14 -13.97 81.64 -61.74
C GLN A 14 -12.46 81.28 -61.98
N PHE A 15 -11.90 80.13 -61.64
CA PHE A 15 -11.68 79.00 -62.56
C PHE A 15 -11.02 77.85 -61.80
N ALA A 16 -11.61 76.67 -61.96
CA ALA A 16 -11.14 75.39 -61.48
C ALA A 16 -9.98 74.85 -62.35
N ALA A 17 -9.09 74.09 -61.73
CA ALA A 17 -8.26 73.11 -62.41
C ALA A 17 -8.25 71.84 -61.56
N GLU A 18 -8.99 70.84 -62.02
CA GLU A 18 -9.09 69.48 -61.49
C GLU A 18 -7.78 68.70 -61.67
N LEU A 19 -7.35 67.98 -60.64
CA LEU A 19 -6.34 66.91 -60.69
C LEU A 19 -7.02 65.58 -60.28
N PRO A 20 -6.70 64.45 -60.93
CA PRO A 20 -7.54 63.24 -60.93
C PRO A 20 -7.52 62.44 -59.61
N HIS A 21 -8.64 61.77 -59.33
CA HIS A 21 -8.98 61.07 -58.09
C HIS A 21 -8.11 59.86 -57.68
N GLU A 22 -7.10 59.47 -58.47
CA GLU A 22 -6.27 58.29 -58.15
C GLU A 22 -5.11 58.57 -57.18
N ILE A 23 -4.64 59.81 -57.08
CA ILE A 23 -3.46 60.15 -56.25
C ILE A 23 -3.83 60.31 -54.76
N THR A 24 -5.09 60.64 -54.45
CA THR A 24 -5.57 60.81 -53.07
C THR A 24 -5.68 59.46 -52.33
N VAL A 25 -5.85 58.34 -53.04
CA VAL A 25 -5.97 57.01 -52.44
C VAL A 25 -4.61 56.49 -51.95
N ILE A 26 -3.50 56.83 -52.63
CA ILE A 26 -2.16 56.33 -52.29
C ILE A 26 -1.63 56.98 -50.99
N MET A 27 -2.02 58.22 -50.69
CA MET A 27 -1.60 58.93 -49.46
C MET A 27 -2.28 58.42 -48.18
N LEU A 28 -3.35 57.62 -48.29
CA LEU A 28 -4.06 57.04 -47.13
C LEU A 28 -3.70 55.58 -46.84
N VAL A 29 -3.03 54.86 -47.76
CA VAL A 29 -2.70 53.44 -47.59
C VAL A 29 -1.26 53.20 -47.11
N LEU A 30 -0.34 54.14 -47.34
CA LEU A 30 1.06 54.04 -46.91
C LEU A 30 1.31 54.00 -45.38
N PRO A 31 0.48 54.58 -44.48
CA PRO A 31 0.68 54.41 -43.04
C PRO A 31 0.21 53.04 -42.51
N ILE A 32 -0.68 52.33 -43.24
CA ILE A 32 -1.23 51.03 -42.78
C ILE A 32 -0.25 49.89 -43.05
N LEU A 33 0.53 49.96 -44.13
CA LEU A 33 1.55 48.95 -44.46
C LEU A 33 2.80 49.02 -43.56
N GLY A 34 3.13 50.20 -43.03
CA GLY A 34 4.23 50.37 -42.06
C GLY A 34 3.92 49.78 -40.69
N SER A 35 2.65 49.76 -40.28
CA SER A 35 2.19 49.08 -39.06
C SER A 35 2.08 47.57 -39.22
N PHE A 36 1.83 47.08 -40.44
CA PHE A 36 1.68 45.65 -40.71
C PHE A 36 3.02 44.89 -40.73
N LEU A 37 4.13 45.56 -41.07
CA LEU A 37 5.47 44.96 -41.00
C LEU A 37 6.04 44.88 -39.57
N LEU A 38 5.55 45.68 -38.63
CA LEU A 38 5.95 45.56 -37.22
C LEU A 38 5.24 44.41 -36.48
N VAL A 39 4.08 43.96 -36.96
CA VAL A 39 3.38 42.79 -36.37
C VAL A 39 4.06 41.47 -36.75
N THR A 40 4.88 41.43 -37.80
CA THR A 40 5.62 40.21 -38.20
C THR A 40 7.06 40.16 -37.67
N SER A 41 7.53 41.18 -36.95
CA SER A 41 8.87 41.18 -36.32
C SER A 41 8.90 40.62 -34.89
N VAL A 42 7.80 40.08 -34.36
CA VAL A 42 7.81 39.21 -33.17
C VAL A 42 7.45 37.79 -33.62
N ALA A 43 8.40 37.18 -34.32
CA ALA A 43 8.45 35.74 -34.57
C ALA A 43 9.89 35.26 -34.40
N SER A 44 10.50 35.60 -33.27
CA SER A 44 11.74 34.98 -32.79
C SER A 44 11.90 35.11 -31.28
N SER A 45 10.82 34.87 -30.52
CA SER A 45 10.95 34.45 -29.13
C SER A 45 10.29 33.08 -29.02
N GLN A 46 11.12 32.10 -28.67
CA GLN A 46 10.74 30.73 -28.40
C GLN A 46 9.94 30.66 -27.08
N ASP A 47 8.89 31.47 -26.92
CA ASP A 47 8.02 31.41 -25.74
C ASP A 47 6.73 30.71 -26.13
N GLU A 48 6.71 29.43 -25.81
CA GLU A 48 5.51 28.62 -25.90
C GLU A 48 4.41 29.22 -25.00
N PRO A 49 3.16 29.35 -25.47
CA PRO A 49 2.10 29.91 -24.64
C PRO A 49 1.95 29.10 -23.35
N ASP A 50 1.88 29.79 -22.21
CA ASP A 50 1.91 29.22 -20.85
C ASP A 50 0.89 28.07 -20.67
N THR A 51 -0.26 28.13 -21.35
CA THR A 51 -1.28 27.06 -21.37
C THR A 51 -0.77 25.71 -21.90
N LEU A 52 0.01 25.70 -22.98
CA LEU A 52 0.58 24.47 -23.56
C LEU A 52 1.65 23.85 -22.64
N GLN A 53 2.36 24.69 -21.88
CA GLN A 53 3.32 24.22 -20.89
C GLN A 53 2.63 23.44 -19.77
N TRP A 54 1.48 23.91 -19.26
CA TRP A 54 0.72 23.21 -18.23
C TRP A 54 0.13 21.89 -18.73
N GLU A 55 -0.39 21.83 -19.96
CA GLU A 55 -0.88 20.60 -20.56
C GLU A 55 0.22 19.52 -20.68
N ARG A 56 1.43 19.90 -21.07
CA ARG A 56 2.57 18.97 -21.07
C ARG A 56 2.95 18.49 -19.66
N ARG A 57 2.84 19.36 -18.65
CA ARG A 57 3.08 18.98 -17.25
C ARG A 57 2.00 18.05 -16.72
N LEU A 58 0.74 18.27 -17.09
CA LEU A 58 -0.39 17.42 -16.70
C LEU A 58 -0.24 16.02 -17.29
N THR A 59 0.00 15.90 -18.60
CA THR A 59 0.24 14.61 -19.25
C THR A 59 1.45 13.87 -18.67
N GLN A 60 2.54 14.59 -18.33
CA GLN A 60 3.68 14.00 -17.63
C GLN A 60 3.33 13.46 -16.24
N LEU A 61 2.47 14.16 -15.50
CA LEU A 61 2.01 13.70 -14.18
C LEU A 61 1.10 12.47 -14.30
N GLU A 62 0.22 12.43 -15.30
CA GLU A 62 -0.64 11.27 -15.58
C GLU A 62 0.19 10.03 -15.93
N LEU A 63 1.20 10.18 -16.79
CA LEU A 63 2.13 9.08 -17.13
C LEU A 63 2.92 8.60 -15.91
N LYS A 64 3.41 9.52 -15.07
CA LYS A 64 4.07 9.15 -13.82
C LYS A 64 3.13 8.39 -12.89
N LEU A 65 1.87 8.82 -12.79
CA LEU A 65 0.87 8.16 -11.97
C LEU A 65 0.54 6.76 -12.49
N GLN A 66 0.42 6.60 -13.81
CA GLN A 66 0.22 5.31 -14.45
C GLN A 66 1.41 4.37 -14.21
N ASN A 67 2.65 4.84 -14.40
CA ASN A 67 3.83 4.05 -14.12
C ASN A 67 3.91 3.63 -12.64
N VAL A 68 3.52 4.52 -11.71
CA VAL A 68 3.43 4.18 -10.28
C VAL A 68 2.36 3.13 -10.01
N SER A 69 1.18 3.21 -10.64
CA SER A 69 0.12 2.23 -10.44
C SER A 69 0.48 0.85 -11.01
N GLU A 70 1.17 0.81 -12.15
CA GLU A 70 1.70 -0.42 -12.74
C GLU A 70 2.75 -1.08 -11.84
N VAL A 71 3.68 -0.28 -11.30
CA VAL A 71 4.66 -0.75 -10.32
C VAL A 71 3.95 -1.27 -9.06
N GLN A 72 2.94 -0.56 -8.57
CA GLN A 72 2.19 -0.96 -7.38
C GLN A 72 1.43 -2.28 -7.59
N ASN A 73 0.78 -2.46 -8.75
CA ASN A 73 0.10 -3.70 -9.11
C ASN A 73 1.09 -4.86 -9.24
N SER A 74 2.27 -4.60 -9.79
CA SER A 74 3.36 -5.58 -9.88
C SER A 74 3.87 -5.99 -8.48
N ILE A 75 4.03 -5.03 -7.57
CA ILE A 75 4.41 -5.30 -6.18
C ILE A 75 3.31 -6.11 -5.46
N LEU A 76 2.04 -5.74 -5.63
CA LEU A 76 0.92 -6.42 -4.99
C LEU A 76 0.80 -7.87 -5.46
N THR A 77 0.93 -8.12 -6.76
CA THR A 77 0.92 -9.48 -7.32
C THR A 77 2.11 -10.30 -6.81
N GLN A 78 3.30 -9.68 -6.72
CA GLN A 78 4.47 -10.33 -6.10
C GLN A 78 4.20 -10.70 -4.63
N GLN A 79 3.64 -9.78 -3.83
CA GLN A 79 3.30 -10.06 -2.43
C GLN A 79 2.25 -11.16 -2.27
N ASN A 80 1.21 -11.18 -3.10
CA ASN A 80 0.18 -12.22 -3.07
C ASN A 80 0.76 -13.61 -3.38
N SER A 81 1.64 -13.70 -4.38
CA SER A 81 2.32 -14.96 -4.71
C SER A 81 3.22 -15.47 -3.56
N LEU A 82 3.90 -14.55 -2.86
CA LEU A 82 4.70 -14.88 -1.69
C LEU A 82 3.83 -15.35 -0.52
N LEU A 83 2.68 -14.70 -0.31
CA LEU A 83 1.73 -15.07 0.73
C LEU A 83 1.16 -16.48 0.50
N GLU A 84 0.78 -16.81 -0.73
CA GLU A 84 0.28 -18.15 -1.08
C GLU A 84 1.36 -19.22 -0.90
N SER A 85 2.60 -18.94 -1.31
CA SER A 85 3.73 -19.84 -1.08
C SER A 85 3.98 -20.08 0.41
N LEU A 86 3.95 -19.03 1.23
CA LEU A 86 4.09 -19.14 2.68
C LEU A 86 2.93 -19.94 3.29
N ALA A 87 1.70 -19.69 2.85
CA ALA A 87 0.52 -20.45 3.31
C ALA A 87 0.64 -21.94 2.96
N SER A 88 1.11 -22.26 1.75
CA SER A 88 1.35 -23.63 1.32
C SER A 88 2.43 -24.32 2.18
N GLN A 89 3.57 -23.65 2.41
CA GLN A 89 4.63 -24.16 3.28
C GLN A 89 4.14 -24.39 4.71
N PHE A 90 3.36 -23.45 5.26
CA PHE A 90 2.78 -23.59 6.58
C PHE A 90 1.82 -24.77 6.66
N ASN A 91 0.94 -24.95 5.66
CA ASN A 91 0.03 -26.10 5.59
C ASN A 91 0.79 -27.43 5.51
N GLN A 92 1.89 -27.49 4.76
CA GLN A 92 2.76 -28.67 4.72
C GLN A 92 3.41 -28.96 6.08
N MET A 93 3.93 -27.93 6.76
CA MET A 93 4.47 -28.09 8.12
C MET A 93 3.40 -28.56 9.11
N LEU A 94 2.20 -27.99 9.02
CA LEU A 94 1.08 -28.33 9.88
C LEU A 94 0.65 -29.79 9.68
N THR A 95 0.61 -30.29 8.44
CA THR A 95 0.24 -31.70 8.17
C THR A 95 1.24 -32.71 8.75
N LEU A 96 2.53 -32.38 8.75
CA LEU A 96 3.56 -33.20 9.41
C LEU A 96 3.42 -33.18 10.94
N GLN A 97 3.15 -32.00 11.52
CA GLN A 97 2.91 -31.87 12.96
C GLN A 97 1.62 -32.60 13.38
N THR A 98 0.53 -32.47 12.64
CA THR A 98 -0.73 -33.14 12.97
C THR A 98 -0.62 -34.65 12.85
N LYS A 99 0.09 -35.19 11.85
CA LYS A 99 0.30 -36.64 11.73
C LYS A 99 0.99 -37.24 12.97
N HIS A 100 2.01 -36.57 13.50
CA HIS A 100 2.67 -37.01 14.75
C HIS A 100 1.80 -36.76 16.00
N GLN A 101 1.06 -35.64 16.05
CA GLN A 101 0.25 -35.24 17.20
C GLN A 101 -1.15 -35.91 17.26
N GLN A 102 -1.56 -36.57 16.18
CA GLN A 102 -2.81 -37.35 16.10
C GLN A 102 -2.65 -38.81 16.49
N ARG A 103 -1.41 -39.33 16.58
CA ARG A 103 -1.19 -40.68 17.07
C ARG A 103 -1.54 -40.75 18.56
N ILE A 104 -2.50 -41.61 18.87
CA ILE A 104 -2.79 -42.03 20.25
C ILE A 104 -1.76 -43.11 20.59
N ILE A 105 -1.03 -42.91 21.68
CA ILE A 105 -0.03 -43.85 22.20
C ILE A 105 -0.52 -44.42 23.53
N LYS A 106 -0.02 -45.59 23.93
CA LYS A 106 -0.34 -46.19 25.23
C LYS A 106 0.68 -45.89 26.31
N SER A 107 1.90 -45.55 25.91
CA SER A 107 2.99 -45.16 26.80
C SER A 107 4.03 -44.33 26.05
N CYS A 108 4.81 -43.54 26.80
CA CYS A 108 5.80 -42.61 26.23
C CYS A 108 7.00 -43.32 25.59
N ASP A 109 7.22 -44.61 25.81
CA ASP A 109 8.20 -45.43 25.09
C ASP A 109 7.86 -45.59 23.59
N GLU A 110 6.58 -45.46 23.21
CA GLU A 110 6.14 -45.43 21.81
C GLU A 110 6.39 -44.08 21.11
N ALA A 111 6.78 -43.04 21.87
CA ALA A 111 7.03 -41.72 21.31
C ALA A 111 8.34 -41.72 20.50
N THR A 112 8.34 -41.02 19.35
CA THR A 112 9.54 -40.92 18.50
C THR A 112 10.39 -39.70 18.81
N THR A 113 9.81 -38.65 19.39
CA THR A 113 10.49 -37.38 19.66
C THR A 113 9.92 -36.74 20.94
N SER A 114 10.69 -35.92 21.65
CA SER A 114 10.15 -35.22 22.83
C SER A 114 9.08 -34.21 22.41
N GLY A 115 7.88 -34.32 22.95
CA GLY A 115 6.75 -33.52 22.52
C GLY A 115 5.44 -33.85 23.21
N ARG A 116 4.38 -33.20 22.73
CA ARG A 116 3.01 -33.41 23.23
C ARG A 116 2.36 -34.56 22.47
N TYR A 117 1.78 -35.50 23.20
CA TYR A 117 1.09 -36.67 22.68
C TYR A 117 -0.31 -36.83 23.28
N ARG A 118 -1.10 -37.74 22.71
CA ARG A 118 -2.38 -38.20 23.27
C ARG A 118 -2.17 -39.60 23.83
N LEU A 119 -2.29 -39.74 25.14
CA LEU A 119 -2.14 -41.01 25.85
C LEU A 119 -3.51 -41.62 26.08
N GLU A 120 -3.70 -42.88 25.67
CA GLU A 120 -4.85 -43.70 26.06
C GLU A 120 -4.57 -44.35 27.41
N LEU A 121 -5.39 -44.03 28.41
CA LEU A 121 -5.33 -44.61 29.75
C LEU A 121 -6.10 -45.93 29.82
N PRO A 122 -5.90 -46.77 30.86
CA PRO A 122 -6.59 -48.06 30.99
C PRO A 122 -8.12 -47.96 31.06
N ASP A 123 -8.66 -46.83 31.51
CA ASP A 123 -10.09 -46.52 31.48
C ASP A 123 -10.61 -46.09 30.09
N SER A 124 -9.77 -46.22 29.05
CA SER A 124 -9.99 -45.77 27.67
C SER A 124 -10.15 -44.25 27.51
N SER A 125 -9.88 -43.47 28.56
CA SER A 125 -9.84 -42.02 28.43
C SER A 125 -8.56 -41.57 27.74
N ILE A 126 -8.65 -40.47 26.98
CA ILE A 126 -7.51 -39.91 26.25
C ILE A 126 -7.08 -38.61 26.92
N LYS A 127 -5.83 -38.55 27.39
CA LYS A 127 -5.25 -37.36 28.04
C LYS A 127 -4.09 -36.79 27.23
N PRO A 128 -3.97 -35.45 27.13
CA PRO A 128 -2.77 -34.85 26.59
C PRO A 128 -1.61 -35.03 27.59
N VAL A 129 -0.46 -35.48 27.10
CA VAL A 129 0.76 -35.67 27.91
C VAL A 129 1.97 -35.07 27.20
N VAL A 130 3.08 -34.90 27.93
CA VAL A 130 4.38 -34.57 27.36
C VAL A 130 5.32 -35.75 27.59
N CYS A 131 5.87 -36.29 26.51
CA CYS A 131 6.90 -37.32 26.55
C CYS A 131 8.27 -36.69 26.32
N ASP A 132 9.28 -37.14 27.06
CA ASP A 132 10.67 -36.79 26.85
C ASP A 132 11.48 -37.98 26.34
N MET A 133 12.05 -37.82 25.14
CA MET A 133 12.90 -38.78 24.45
C MET A 133 14.39 -38.39 24.47
N LYS A 134 14.79 -37.33 25.20
CA LYS A 134 16.18 -36.85 25.22
C LYS A 134 16.98 -37.34 26.42
N GLU A 135 16.36 -37.34 27.58
CA GLU A 135 17.02 -37.68 28.84
C GLU A 135 16.95 -39.18 29.09
N LEU A 136 18.04 -39.76 29.63
CA LEU A 136 18.10 -41.13 30.15
C LEU A 136 17.38 -42.16 29.25
N ASP A 137 17.84 -42.29 28.00
CA ASP A 137 17.31 -43.20 26.97
C ASP A 137 15.87 -42.94 26.51
N GLY A 138 15.22 -41.89 27.00
CA GLY A 138 13.89 -41.48 26.60
C GLY A 138 12.77 -42.33 27.19
N GLY A 139 11.55 -42.14 26.69
CA GLY A 139 10.35 -42.83 27.16
C GLY A 139 9.71 -42.21 28.41
N TRP A 140 10.17 -41.04 28.84
CA TRP A 140 9.75 -40.45 30.10
C TRP A 140 8.44 -39.68 29.97
N LEU A 141 7.48 -39.96 30.85
CA LEU A 141 6.30 -39.14 31.04
C LEU A 141 6.63 -37.94 31.93
N VAL A 142 6.42 -36.72 31.42
CA VAL A 142 6.62 -35.50 32.21
C VAL A 142 5.35 -35.20 33.01
N ILE A 143 5.42 -35.39 34.33
CA ILE A 143 4.30 -35.21 35.25
C ILE A 143 4.12 -33.73 35.66
N GLN A 144 5.22 -32.99 35.72
CA GLN A 144 5.23 -31.59 36.14
C GLN A 144 6.28 -30.81 35.34
N ARG A 145 5.99 -29.54 35.04
CA ARG A 145 6.99 -28.61 34.51
C ARG A 145 6.88 -27.21 35.11
N ARG A 146 8.03 -26.62 35.47
CA ARG A 146 8.20 -25.27 36.03
C ARG A 146 9.41 -24.58 35.41
N PHE A 147 9.29 -23.30 35.06
CA PHE A 147 10.41 -22.49 34.57
C PHE A 147 10.24 -20.98 34.75
N SER A 148 9.01 -20.44 34.72
CA SER A 148 8.74 -18.99 34.74
C SER A 148 7.85 -18.53 35.90
N GLY A 149 7.08 -19.44 36.50
CA GLY A 149 6.06 -19.09 37.51
C GLY A 149 4.79 -18.46 36.94
N ALA A 150 4.58 -18.54 35.61
CA ALA A 150 3.36 -18.05 34.95
C ALA A 150 2.09 -18.78 35.41
N VAL A 151 2.21 -20.03 35.86
CA VAL A 151 1.11 -20.81 36.42
C VAL A 151 1.27 -20.89 37.94
N SER A 152 0.23 -20.51 38.68
CA SER A 152 0.20 -20.71 40.15
C SER A 152 0.10 -22.19 40.50
N PHE A 153 0.97 -22.64 41.41
CA PHE A 153 0.94 -23.98 42.01
C PHE A 153 0.36 -23.98 43.43
N ASN A 154 -0.04 -22.82 43.96
CA ASN A 154 -0.84 -22.77 45.19
C ASN A 154 -2.30 -23.05 44.82
N ARG A 155 -2.66 -24.33 44.81
CA ARG A 155 -3.93 -24.86 44.29
C ARG A 155 -4.60 -25.78 45.30
N SER A 156 -5.90 -25.97 45.12
CA SER A 156 -6.69 -26.89 45.93
C SER A 156 -6.33 -28.36 45.66
N TRP A 157 -6.70 -29.26 46.57
CA TRP A 157 -6.50 -30.69 46.39
C TRP A 157 -7.18 -31.23 45.12
N ALA A 158 -8.39 -30.76 44.82
CA ALA A 158 -9.13 -31.17 43.63
C ALA A 158 -8.36 -30.83 42.34
N GLU A 159 -7.74 -29.65 42.28
CA GLU A 159 -6.91 -29.26 41.14
C GLU A 159 -5.63 -30.11 41.02
N TYR A 160 -5.03 -30.53 42.13
CA TYR A 160 -3.91 -31.48 42.10
C TYR A 160 -4.34 -32.89 41.69
N ARG A 161 -5.55 -33.32 42.04
CA ARG A 161 -6.12 -34.58 41.56
C ARG A 161 -6.36 -34.53 40.05
N ASP A 162 -7.00 -33.48 39.57
CA ASP A 162 -7.49 -33.38 38.17
C ASP A 162 -6.41 -32.89 37.18
N GLY A 163 -5.42 -32.12 37.66
CA GLY A 163 -4.41 -31.46 36.84
C GLY A 163 -4.72 -29.98 36.55
N PHE A 164 -3.69 -29.19 36.26
CA PHE A 164 -3.83 -27.78 35.91
C PHE A 164 -2.68 -27.25 35.05
N GLY A 165 -2.94 -26.14 34.34
CA GLY A 165 -2.01 -25.52 33.40
C GLY A 165 -2.11 -26.11 31.98
N PRO A 166 -1.60 -25.40 30.97
CA PRO A 166 -1.57 -25.95 29.61
C PRO A 166 -0.54 -27.08 29.52
N VAL A 167 -0.97 -28.27 29.08
CA VAL A 167 -0.05 -29.41 28.88
C VAL A 167 0.64 -29.27 27.53
N GLY A 168 1.86 -28.76 27.53
CA GLY A 168 2.68 -28.60 26.34
C GLY A 168 4.17 -28.42 26.62
N LYS A 169 4.97 -28.48 25.56
CA LYS A 169 6.44 -28.43 25.64
C LYS A 169 6.98 -27.05 26.01
N SER A 170 6.17 -26.00 26.02
CA SER A 170 6.61 -24.65 26.39
C SER A 170 5.78 -24.08 27.54
N ASP A 171 5.09 -24.95 28.25
CA ASP A 171 4.07 -24.59 29.22
C ASP A 171 4.42 -25.10 30.62
N GLU A 172 3.86 -24.44 31.64
CA GLU A 172 3.93 -24.91 33.03
C GLU A 172 2.65 -25.63 33.39
N PHE A 173 2.78 -26.82 33.96
CA PHE A 173 1.60 -27.63 34.29
C PHE A 173 1.89 -28.65 35.38
N TRP A 174 0.80 -29.16 35.93
CA TRP A 174 0.71 -30.38 36.72
C TRP A 174 -0.26 -31.33 36.01
N LEU A 175 0.19 -32.54 35.68
CA LEU A 175 -0.58 -33.48 34.86
C LEU A 175 -1.87 -33.99 35.53
N GLY A 176 -1.90 -33.97 36.87
CA GLY A 176 -3.00 -34.53 37.67
C GLY A 176 -2.68 -35.92 38.18
N LEU A 177 -3.01 -36.18 39.45
CA LEU A 177 -2.74 -37.46 40.09
C LEU A 177 -3.54 -38.61 39.45
N GLU A 178 -4.80 -38.39 39.07
CA GLU A 178 -5.60 -39.44 38.42
C GLU A 178 -4.92 -39.96 37.16
N THR A 179 -4.37 -39.08 36.34
CA THR A 179 -3.62 -39.47 35.13
C THR A 179 -2.34 -40.24 35.46
N VAL A 180 -1.64 -39.88 36.54
CA VAL A 180 -0.36 -40.50 36.94
C VAL A 180 -0.56 -41.90 37.55
N THR A 181 -1.69 -42.12 38.22
CA THR A 181 -1.98 -43.37 38.92
C THR A 181 -2.85 -44.35 38.14
N SER A 182 -3.34 -43.94 36.97
CA SER A 182 -4.12 -44.79 36.06
C SER A 182 -3.24 -45.83 35.39
#